data_AF-A0A9J7XUU0-F1
#
_entry.id   AF-A0A9J7XUU0-F1
#
_cell.length_a   1.000
_cell.length_b   1.000
_cell.length_c   1.000
_cell.angle_alpha   90.00
_cell.angle_beta   90.00
_cell.angle_gamma   90.00
#
_symmetry.space_group_name_H-M   'P 1'
#
loop_
_entity.id
_entity.type
_entity.pdbx_description
1 polymer ?
#
loop_
_entity_poly.entity_id
_entity_poly.type
_entity_poly.pdbx_seq_one_letter_code
_entity_poly.pdbx_strand_id
1 'polypeptide(L)'
;MTAYTIYPGLVDELKGWCRGEMLNEAHALMVIVPEDVEISQIEDTLQSVKCLGRVRVRGRMYNSKLDSLTVLCECKEVVDFSKVPPDILPTGGLVAWPIVMVTQSPVSPSAPSRTEHSSTAVDDGNIQELLGAHDGSAESIIRAVGDLLSKIEKPVSDSSSYRRLRVFSGTVPTPAGEEPLEHWLEQARLMVEESDCSDKEKRRRIMESLRGPALSIIKAARVTTADLKPERCLEAIESAFGSAESGEELYIAFRLMQQQPREKLSDFLKRLEQALTKVIQRGGLSVAAANRVRVEQLLRGAEIHS
;
A
#
# COMPACT_ATOMS: atom_id res chain seq x y z
N MET A 1 10.19 7.79 9.41
CA MET A 1 11.03 6.61 9.68
C MET A 1 11.94 6.47 8.48
N THR A 2 13.25 6.26 8.63
CA THR A 2 14.15 6.23 7.46
C THR A 2 14.30 4.81 6.91
N ALA A 3 14.60 4.66 5.62
CA ALA A 3 14.60 3.37 4.91
C ALA A 3 15.42 2.26 5.61
N TYR A 4 16.54 2.64 6.23
CA TYR A 4 17.40 1.86 7.12
C TYR A 4 16.66 1.01 8.16
N THR A 5 15.58 1.54 8.74
CA THR A 5 14.80 0.87 9.79
C THR A 5 13.84 -0.17 9.23
N ILE A 6 13.49 -0.07 7.96
CA ILE A 6 12.53 -0.95 7.27
C ILE A 6 13.26 -2.17 6.67
N TYR A 7 14.47 -1.95 6.14
CA TYR A 7 15.23 -2.97 5.39
C TYR A 7 16.68 -3.09 5.87
N PRO A 8 16.97 -3.95 6.86
CA PRO A 8 18.34 -4.16 7.33
C PRO A 8 19.22 -4.75 6.23
N GLY A 9 20.35 -4.08 5.96
CA GLY A 9 21.36 -4.50 4.98
C GLY A 9 21.47 -3.63 3.72
N LEU A 10 20.49 -2.76 3.39
CA LEU A 10 20.58 -1.93 2.18
C LEU A 10 21.76 -0.95 2.17
N VAL A 11 22.26 -0.55 3.35
CA VAL A 11 23.47 0.28 3.46
C VAL A 11 24.72 -0.48 3.01
N ASP A 12 24.80 -1.77 3.33
CA ASP A 12 25.95 -2.60 2.97
C ASP A 12 25.82 -3.14 1.53
N GLU A 13 24.59 -3.27 1.02
CA GLU A 13 24.31 -3.40 -0.42
C GLU A 13 24.84 -2.16 -1.17
N LEU A 14 24.48 -0.94 -0.75
CA LEU A 14 24.98 0.32 -1.31
C LEU A 14 26.53 0.39 -1.29
N LYS A 15 27.19 0.11 -0.16
CA LYS A 15 28.67 0.05 -0.08
C LYS A 15 29.27 -0.99 -1.02
N GLY A 16 28.63 -2.15 -1.15
CA GLY A 16 29.02 -3.21 -2.09
C GLY A 16 28.98 -2.74 -3.54
N TRP A 17 27.91 -2.02 -3.91
CA TRP A 17 27.76 -1.46 -5.27
C TRP A 17 28.71 -0.30 -5.54
N CYS A 18 28.91 0.63 -4.58
CA CYS A 18 29.91 1.69 -4.69
C CYS A 18 31.31 1.12 -4.95
N ARG A 19 31.67 0.04 -4.26
CA ARG A 19 32.93 -0.69 -4.46
C ARG A 19 33.03 -1.36 -5.85
N GLY A 20 31.92 -1.88 -6.38
CA GLY A 20 31.86 -2.48 -7.71
C GLY A 20 31.97 -1.46 -8.84
N GLU A 21 31.22 -0.35 -8.76
CA GLU A 21 31.20 0.74 -9.75
C GLU A 21 32.30 1.79 -9.55
N MET A 22 33.22 1.56 -8.60
CA MET A 22 34.32 2.45 -8.21
C MET A 22 33.88 3.88 -7.81
N LEU A 23 32.71 4.01 -7.20
CA LEU A 23 32.15 5.29 -6.73
C LEU A 23 32.61 5.64 -5.31
N ASN A 24 32.74 6.93 -5.05
CA ASN A 24 32.94 7.45 -3.70
C ASN A 24 31.62 7.40 -2.90
N GLU A 25 31.61 6.69 -1.76
CA GLU A 25 30.45 6.57 -0.87
C GLU A 25 29.88 7.93 -0.42
N ALA A 26 30.71 8.99 -0.32
CA ALA A 26 30.29 10.33 0.03
C ALA A 26 29.52 11.07 -1.09
N HIS A 27 29.54 10.54 -2.31
CA HIS A 27 28.86 11.05 -3.50
C HIS A 27 27.78 10.10 -4.02
N ALA A 28 27.48 9.01 -3.29
CA ALA A 28 26.58 7.96 -3.76
C ALA A 28 25.36 7.81 -2.85
N LEU A 29 24.21 7.55 -3.48
CA LEU A 29 23.00 7.10 -2.81
C LEU A 29 22.36 5.94 -3.58
N MET A 30 21.52 5.18 -2.91
CA MET A 30 20.60 4.22 -3.50
C MET A 30 19.18 4.75 -3.34
N VAL A 31 18.37 4.66 -4.39
CA VAL A 31 16.93 4.95 -4.33
C VAL A 31 16.14 3.68 -4.67
N ILE A 32 15.01 3.49 -4.00
CA ILE A 32 14.12 2.32 -4.20
C ILE A 32 12.92 2.79 -5.03
N VAL A 33 12.73 2.23 -6.23
CA VAL A 33 11.71 2.67 -7.21
C VAL A 33 10.92 1.49 -7.81
N PRO A 34 9.67 1.71 -8.25
CA PRO A 34 8.93 0.74 -9.06
C PRO A 34 9.67 0.33 -10.35
N GLU A 35 9.38 -0.86 -10.87
CA GLU A 35 10.05 -1.43 -12.05
C GLU A 35 9.79 -0.64 -13.35
N ASP A 36 8.64 0.03 -13.44
CA ASP A 36 8.21 0.82 -14.60
C ASP A 36 8.80 2.25 -14.65
N VAL A 37 9.70 2.61 -13.73
CA VAL A 37 10.35 3.93 -13.72
C VAL A 37 11.57 3.98 -14.65
N GLU A 38 11.53 4.92 -15.59
CA GLU A 38 12.63 5.17 -16.53
C GLU A 38 13.80 5.95 -15.91
N ILE A 39 15.02 5.68 -16.38
CA ILE A 39 16.27 6.24 -15.82
C ILE A 39 16.26 7.77 -15.81
N SER A 40 15.76 8.41 -16.87
CA SER A 40 15.63 9.88 -16.92
C SER A 40 14.70 10.43 -15.83
N GLN A 41 13.58 9.74 -15.55
CA GLN A 41 12.66 10.15 -14.49
C GLN A 41 13.29 10.02 -13.10
N ILE A 42 14.20 9.06 -12.89
CA ILE A 42 14.98 8.91 -11.65
C ILE A 42 15.95 10.09 -11.50
N GLU A 43 16.72 10.39 -12.54
CA GLU A 43 17.70 11.49 -12.53
C GLU A 43 17.02 12.85 -12.36
N ASP A 44 15.96 13.15 -13.12
CA ASP A 44 15.22 14.42 -13.04
C ASP A 44 14.55 14.60 -11.67
N THR A 45 14.00 13.52 -11.10
CA THR A 45 13.40 13.54 -9.76
C THR A 45 14.46 13.82 -8.69
N LEU A 46 15.60 13.13 -8.69
CA LEU A 46 16.65 13.36 -7.71
C LEU A 46 17.29 14.76 -7.88
N GLN A 47 17.43 15.26 -9.11
CA GLN A 47 17.88 16.63 -9.40
C GLN A 47 16.89 17.73 -8.96
N SER A 48 15.68 17.38 -8.52
CA SER A 48 14.80 18.33 -7.81
C SER A 48 15.37 18.71 -6.44
N VAL A 49 16.04 17.78 -5.75
CA VAL A 49 16.70 17.98 -4.45
C VAL A 49 18.04 18.69 -4.67
N LYS A 50 18.04 20.01 -4.51
CA LYS A 50 19.15 20.88 -4.95
C LYS A 50 20.49 20.67 -4.24
N CYS A 51 20.51 20.00 -3.08
CA CYS A 51 21.76 19.63 -2.40
C CYS A 51 22.49 18.43 -3.02
N LEU A 52 21.87 17.67 -3.94
CA LEU A 52 22.54 16.59 -4.69
C LEU A 52 23.26 17.09 -5.97
N GLY A 53 22.89 18.28 -6.45
CA GLY A 53 23.40 18.85 -7.70
C GLY A 53 22.94 18.05 -8.93
N ARG A 54 23.90 17.67 -9.79
CA ARG A 54 23.65 16.78 -10.93
C ARG A 54 23.71 15.34 -10.46
N VAL A 55 22.70 14.54 -10.81
CA VAL A 55 22.61 13.13 -10.44
C VAL A 55 22.66 12.26 -11.70
N ARG A 56 23.37 11.13 -11.64
CA ARG A 56 23.41 10.10 -12.69
C ARG A 56 23.14 8.70 -12.13
N VAL A 57 22.30 7.94 -12.82
CA VAL A 57 22.13 6.50 -12.50
C VAL A 57 23.36 5.74 -12.98
N ARG A 58 23.94 4.92 -12.10
CA ARG A 58 25.16 4.15 -12.36
C ARG A 58 24.88 2.65 -12.47
N GLY A 59 23.84 2.15 -11.80
CA GLY A 59 23.35 0.78 -11.96
C GLY A 59 21.93 0.62 -11.39
N ARG A 60 21.22 -0.42 -11.81
CA ARG A 60 19.93 -0.83 -11.23
C ARG A 60 19.80 -2.36 -11.17
N MET A 61 19.10 -2.87 -10.16
CA MET A 61 18.85 -4.29 -9.96
C MET A 61 17.46 -4.49 -9.35
N TYR A 62 16.78 -5.58 -9.71
CA TYR A 62 15.52 -5.96 -9.09
C TYR A 62 15.77 -6.63 -7.73
N ASN A 63 15.24 -6.06 -6.65
CA ASN A 63 15.37 -6.62 -5.32
C ASN A 63 14.08 -7.35 -4.94
N SER A 64 14.10 -8.67 -5.06
CA SER A 64 12.93 -9.54 -4.85
C SER A 64 12.40 -9.60 -3.41
N LYS A 65 13.09 -8.96 -2.44
CA LYS A 65 12.57 -8.75 -1.07
C LYS A 65 11.75 -7.47 -0.94
N LEU A 66 11.96 -6.52 -1.87
CA LEU A 66 11.30 -5.21 -1.90
C LEU A 66 10.17 -5.13 -2.93
N ASP A 67 10.10 -6.08 -3.87
CA ASP A 67 9.21 -6.03 -5.04
C ASP A 67 9.42 -4.72 -5.84
N SER A 68 10.69 -4.32 -5.99
CA SER A 68 11.11 -3.01 -6.51
C SER A 68 12.56 -3.02 -6.99
N LEU A 69 12.95 -2.02 -7.79
CA LEU A 69 14.33 -1.78 -8.20
C LEU A 69 15.11 -1.06 -7.10
N THR A 70 16.29 -1.56 -6.74
CA THR A 70 17.34 -0.75 -6.10
C THR A 70 18.17 -0.09 -7.20
N VAL A 71 18.42 1.22 -7.08
CA VAL A 71 19.07 2.03 -8.11
C VAL A 71 20.18 2.89 -7.51
N LEU A 72 21.42 2.61 -7.91
CA LEU A 72 22.61 3.34 -7.49
C LEU A 72 22.75 4.63 -8.30
N CYS A 73 22.85 5.75 -7.59
CA CYS A 73 22.94 7.09 -8.16
C CYS A 73 24.19 7.83 -7.66
N GLU A 74 24.98 8.36 -8.59
CA GLU A 74 26.13 9.23 -8.35
C GLU A 74 25.68 10.69 -8.37
N CYS A 75 26.07 11.45 -7.35
CA CYS A 75 25.71 12.85 -7.14
C CYS A 75 26.95 13.74 -7.25
N LYS A 76 26.84 14.87 -7.97
CA LYS A 76 27.96 15.81 -8.14
C LYS A 76 28.42 16.41 -6.81
N GLU A 77 27.48 16.72 -5.92
CA GLU A 77 27.79 17.26 -4.59
C GLU A 77 27.89 16.14 -3.54
N VAL A 78 28.51 16.44 -2.40
CA VAL A 78 28.59 15.51 -1.26
C VAL A 78 27.20 15.30 -0.65
N VAL A 79 26.82 14.05 -0.47
CA VAL A 79 25.49 13.63 0.01
C VAL A 79 25.38 13.84 1.52
N ASP A 80 24.63 14.86 1.93
CA ASP A 80 24.42 15.23 3.34
C ASP A 80 23.05 14.76 3.85
N PHE A 81 23.06 13.79 4.77
CA PHE A 81 21.88 13.22 5.41
C PHE A 81 20.97 14.26 6.10
N SER A 82 21.50 15.40 6.54
CA SER A 82 20.71 16.49 7.14
C SER A 82 19.95 17.34 6.12
N LYS A 83 20.30 17.23 4.82
CA LYS A 83 19.74 18.04 3.73
C LYS A 83 18.97 17.24 2.69
N VAL A 84 19.17 15.92 2.63
CA VAL A 84 18.49 15.02 1.70
C VAL A 84 17.24 14.43 2.40
N PRO A 85 16.04 14.51 1.80
CA PRO A 85 14.84 13.92 2.41
C PRO A 85 14.95 12.39 2.44
N PRO A 86 14.36 11.71 3.46
CA PRO A 86 14.44 10.25 3.57
C PRO A 86 13.66 9.52 2.47
N ASP A 87 12.66 10.19 1.88
CA ASP A 87 11.80 9.71 0.81
C ASP A 87 11.54 10.86 -0.17
N ILE A 88 11.54 10.61 -1.48
CA ILE A 88 11.32 11.63 -2.53
C ILE A 88 10.10 11.31 -3.38
N LEU A 89 9.22 12.29 -3.59
CA LEU A 89 8.06 12.13 -4.47
C LEU A 89 8.42 12.56 -5.91
N PRO A 90 8.40 11.65 -6.91
CA PRO A 90 8.65 12.01 -8.30
C PRO A 90 7.59 12.96 -8.86
N THR A 91 7.99 13.82 -9.79
CA THR A 91 7.07 14.79 -10.42
C THR A 91 5.96 14.07 -11.18
N GLY A 92 4.72 14.18 -10.67
CA GLY A 92 3.54 13.53 -11.24
C GLY A 92 3.30 12.08 -10.79
N GLY A 93 4.20 11.48 -10.01
CA GLY A 93 3.99 10.15 -9.42
C GLY A 93 3.31 10.20 -8.04
N LEU A 94 2.84 9.04 -7.58
CA LEU A 94 2.04 8.90 -6.35
C LEU A 94 2.73 8.09 -5.24
N VAL A 95 3.87 7.47 -5.54
CA VAL A 95 4.67 6.67 -4.60
C VAL A 95 5.92 7.47 -4.28
N ALA A 96 6.15 7.77 -3.01
CA ALA A 96 7.43 8.32 -2.56
C ALA A 96 8.50 7.21 -2.61
N TRP A 97 9.67 7.53 -3.14
CA TRP A 97 10.80 6.62 -3.29
C TRP A 97 11.74 6.76 -2.10
N PRO A 98 11.94 5.73 -1.27
CA PRO A 98 12.90 5.79 -0.16
C PRO A 98 14.34 5.97 -0.65
N ILE A 99 15.08 6.83 0.04
CA ILE A 99 16.50 7.11 -0.21
C ILE A 99 17.35 6.45 0.90
N VAL A 100 18.36 5.68 0.46
CA VAL A 100 19.38 5.06 1.29
C VAL A 100 20.72 5.72 0.96
N MET A 101 21.42 6.22 1.98
CA MET A 101 22.74 6.84 1.88
C MET A 101 23.73 6.07 2.77
N VAL A 102 25.04 6.23 2.58
CA VAL A 102 26.00 5.77 3.61
C VAL A 102 26.00 6.77 4.76
N THR A 103 25.34 6.42 5.86
CA THR A 103 25.53 7.15 7.12
C THR A 103 26.94 6.91 7.63
N GLN A 104 27.75 7.96 7.68
CA GLN A 104 28.93 7.94 8.52
C GLN A 104 28.46 7.81 9.97
N SER A 105 28.96 6.79 10.68
CA SER A 105 28.79 6.75 12.14
C SER A 105 29.36 8.06 12.71
N PRO A 106 28.72 8.70 13.71
CA PRO A 106 29.47 9.61 14.55
C PRO A 106 30.71 8.87 15.04
N VAL A 107 31.89 9.48 14.88
CA VAL A 107 33.15 8.86 15.29
C VAL A 107 33.06 8.60 16.78
N SER A 108 32.94 7.33 17.17
CA SER A 108 32.98 6.96 18.57
C SER A 108 34.33 7.44 19.13
N PRO A 109 34.35 8.29 20.17
CA PRO A 109 35.60 8.81 20.68
C PRO A 109 36.47 7.65 21.12
N SER A 110 37.63 7.50 20.48
CA SER A 110 38.58 6.42 20.73
C SER A 110 38.91 6.40 22.21
N ALA A 111 38.73 5.25 22.87
CA ALA A 111 38.98 5.08 24.30
C ALA A 111 40.40 5.60 24.64
N PRO A 112 40.54 6.64 25.49
CA PRO A 112 41.83 7.18 25.83
C PRO A 112 42.69 6.13 26.55
N SER A 113 43.88 5.87 26.03
CA SER A 113 44.90 5.10 26.73
C SER A 113 45.27 5.80 28.05
N ARG A 114 45.51 5.00 29.10
CA ARG A 114 45.96 5.49 30.42
C ARG A 114 47.10 6.50 30.33
N THR A 115 46.93 7.63 31.01
CA THR A 115 47.98 8.22 31.86
C THR A 115 47.34 8.90 33.06
N GLU A 116 48.07 8.93 34.16
CA GLU A 116 47.65 9.56 35.42
C GLU A 116 48.15 11.02 35.49
N HIS A 117 47.50 11.86 36.29
CA HIS A 117 48.10 12.69 37.38
C HIS A 117 47.38 14.04 37.65
N SER A 118 47.30 14.34 38.96
CA SER A 118 47.40 15.67 39.61
C SER A 118 46.44 16.85 39.26
N SER A 119 45.59 17.15 40.27
CA SER A 119 45.55 18.41 41.06
C SER A 119 44.76 19.68 40.63
N THR A 120 44.01 20.17 41.62
CA THR A 120 43.70 21.57 42.02
C THR A 120 42.79 22.49 41.17
N ALA A 121 41.72 22.98 41.81
CA ALA A 121 41.24 24.37 42.05
C ALA A 121 41.51 25.49 40.99
N VAL A 122 40.74 26.60 40.88
CA VAL A 122 39.81 27.36 41.77
C VAL A 122 38.80 28.10 40.84
N ASP A 123 37.50 28.26 41.14
CA ASP A 123 36.81 29.34 41.93
C ASP A 123 36.29 30.55 41.10
N ASP A 124 35.21 31.19 41.60
CA ASP A 124 34.52 32.44 41.18
C ASP A 124 34.06 32.61 39.69
N GLY A 125 33.04 33.43 39.35
CA GLY A 125 32.10 34.16 40.19
C GLY A 125 31.29 35.24 39.43
N ASN A 126 29.97 35.35 39.70
CA ASN A 126 29.06 36.48 39.38
C ASN A 126 28.74 36.80 37.88
N ILE A 127 27.45 36.97 37.47
CA ILE A 127 26.51 38.13 37.65
C ILE A 127 26.98 39.35 36.84
N GLN A 128 26.22 40.02 35.94
CA GLN A 128 24.81 39.99 35.47
C GLN A 128 24.81 40.58 34.01
N GLU A 129 23.78 40.69 33.14
CA GLU A 129 22.33 40.36 33.07
C GLU A 129 21.90 40.19 31.58
N LEU A 130 20.68 39.70 31.30
CA LEU A 130 19.62 40.37 30.48
C LEU A 130 18.45 39.41 30.11
N LEU A 131 17.74 38.84 31.09
CA LEU A 131 16.51 38.05 30.84
C LEU A 131 15.36 38.48 31.77
N GLY A 132 14.47 39.32 31.24
CA GLY A 132 13.18 39.60 31.88
C GLY A 132 12.28 38.37 31.87
N ALA A 133 11.61 38.10 32.99
CA ALA A 133 10.86 36.87 33.17
C ALA A 133 9.54 36.84 32.36
N HIS A 134 9.22 35.68 31.79
CA HIS A 134 7.84 35.29 31.54
C HIS A 134 7.63 33.80 31.86
N ASP A 135 7.07 33.58 33.04
CA ASP A 135 6.45 32.35 33.56
C ASP A 135 6.75 31.01 32.84
N GLY A 136 7.90 30.42 33.19
CA GLY A 136 8.24 29.04 32.88
C GLY A 136 7.62 28.00 33.82
N SER A 137 6.40 28.23 34.33
CA SER A 137 5.69 27.23 35.16
C SER A 137 5.63 25.87 34.48
N ALA A 138 5.79 24.80 35.27
CA ALA A 138 5.69 23.42 34.81
C ALA A 138 4.34 23.14 34.11
N GLU A 139 3.26 23.87 34.46
CA GLU A 139 1.97 23.76 33.78
C GLU A 139 2.02 24.18 32.31
N SER A 140 2.83 25.18 31.95
CA SER A 140 3.01 25.59 30.54
C SER A 140 3.77 24.52 29.75
N ILE A 141 4.71 23.80 30.38
CA ILE A 141 5.41 22.66 29.78
C ILE A 141 4.47 21.46 29.66
N ILE A 142 3.72 21.12 30.73
CA ILE A 142 2.75 20.02 30.74
C ILE A 142 1.63 20.26 29.70
N ARG A 143 1.14 21.50 29.58
CA ARG A 143 0.16 21.88 28.55
C ARG A 143 0.76 21.80 27.14
N ALA A 144 1.99 22.30 26.92
CA ALA A 144 2.65 22.16 25.62
C ALA A 144 2.91 20.69 25.22
N VAL A 145 3.22 19.83 26.21
CA VAL A 145 3.34 18.38 26.01
C VAL A 145 1.97 17.74 25.76
N GLY A 146 0.91 18.16 26.43
CA GLY A 146 -0.47 17.73 26.15
C GLY A 146 -0.97 18.17 24.77
N ASP A 147 -0.65 19.40 24.35
CA ASP A 147 -0.95 19.96 23.02
C ASP A 147 -0.09 19.33 21.90
N LEU A 148 1.00 18.64 22.26
CA LEU A 148 1.83 17.85 21.35
C LEU A 148 1.33 16.40 21.29
N LEU A 149 1.05 15.78 22.44
CA LEU A 149 0.48 14.44 22.54
C LEU A 149 -0.89 14.38 21.86
N SER A 150 -1.79 15.33 22.08
CA SER A 150 -3.09 15.40 21.38
C SER A 150 -2.98 15.69 19.87
N LYS A 151 -1.84 16.18 19.38
CA LYS A 151 -1.53 16.29 17.93
C LYS A 151 -0.90 15.02 17.36
N ILE A 152 -0.24 14.22 18.20
CA ILE A 152 0.23 12.87 17.87
C ILE A 152 -0.94 11.87 17.93
N GLU A 153 -1.89 12.07 18.85
CA GLU A 153 -3.17 11.37 18.99
C GLU A 153 -4.25 11.88 18.01
N LYS A 154 -3.85 12.18 16.76
CA LYS A 154 -4.66 11.66 15.67
C LYS A 154 -4.30 10.18 15.56
N PRO A 155 -5.21 9.24 15.85
CA PRO A 155 -4.95 7.85 15.51
C PRO A 155 -4.67 7.80 14.01
N VAL A 156 -3.47 7.33 13.66
CA VAL A 156 -3.18 6.87 12.30
C VAL A 156 -4.01 5.62 12.15
N SER A 157 -5.27 5.79 11.70
CA SER A 157 -6.25 4.71 11.73
C SER A 157 -5.80 3.54 10.86
N ASP A 158 -6.40 2.37 11.08
CA ASP A 158 -6.06 1.08 10.46
C ASP A 158 -6.30 1.01 8.93
N SER A 159 -6.35 2.16 8.26
CA SER A 159 -6.16 2.39 6.82
C SER A 159 -4.97 1.67 6.17
N SER A 160 -4.04 1.11 6.95
CA SER A 160 -2.90 0.27 6.53
C SER A 160 -3.16 -1.25 6.63
N SER A 161 -4.30 -1.68 7.19
CA SER A 161 -4.65 -3.11 7.38
C SER A 161 -5.07 -3.81 6.08
N TYR A 162 -5.67 -3.06 5.15
CA TYR A 162 -6.23 -3.61 3.92
C TYR A 162 -5.16 -3.96 2.89
N ARG A 163 -5.08 -5.25 2.54
CA ARG A 163 -4.20 -5.76 1.49
C ARG A 163 -4.53 -5.10 0.15
N ARG A 164 -3.48 -4.85 -0.65
CA ARG A 164 -3.60 -4.39 -2.04
C ARG A 164 -4.52 -5.33 -2.83
N LEU A 165 -5.55 -4.77 -3.48
CA LEU A 165 -6.42 -5.53 -4.38
C LEU A 165 -5.61 -6.22 -5.47
N ARG A 166 -5.96 -7.48 -5.76
CA ARG A 166 -5.36 -8.26 -6.84
C ARG A 166 -5.82 -7.75 -8.20
N VAL A 167 -5.10 -8.14 -9.26
CA VAL A 167 -5.32 -7.62 -10.61
C VAL A 167 -6.54 -8.26 -11.28
N PHE A 168 -7.32 -7.45 -12.01
CA PHE A 168 -8.42 -7.91 -12.88
C PHE A 168 -8.44 -7.13 -14.21
N SER A 169 -8.35 -7.84 -15.33
CA SER A 169 -8.42 -7.24 -16.68
C SER A 169 -9.80 -7.28 -17.34
N GLY A 170 -10.69 -8.17 -16.90
CA GLY A 170 -11.93 -8.48 -17.63
C GLY A 170 -11.72 -9.32 -18.90
N THR A 171 -10.58 -10.02 -19.03
CA THR A 171 -10.35 -10.98 -20.12
C THR A 171 -10.72 -12.42 -19.70
N VAL A 172 -11.12 -13.24 -20.69
CA VAL A 172 -11.58 -14.62 -20.50
C VAL A 172 -10.84 -15.54 -21.48
N PRO A 173 -10.21 -16.64 -21.03
CA PRO A 173 -10.04 -17.06 -19.64
C PRO A 173 -9.16 -16.08 -18.84
N THR A 174 -9.34 -16.05 -17.52
CA THR A 174 -8.57 -15.20 -16.60
C THR A 174 -7.05 -15.46 -16.74
N PRO A 175 -6.23 -14.42 -16.95
CA PRO A 175 -4.78 -14.57 -17.02
C PRO A 175 -4.14 -15.09 -15.72
N ALA A 176 -3.00 -15.78 -15.84
CA ALA A 176 -2.27 -16.27 -14.68
C ALA A 176 -1.77 -15.10 -13.80
N GLY A 177 -2.18 -15.09 -12.52
CA GLY A 177 -1.87 -14.02 -11.57
C GLY A 177 -2.97 -12.96 -11.42
N GLU A 178 -4.00 -12.99 -12.27
CA GLU A 178 -5.24 -12.20 -12.08
C GLU A 178 -6.30 -13.00 -11.32
N GLU A 179 -7.23 -12.29 -10.68
CA GLU A 179 -8.45 -12.88 -10.10
C GLU A 179 -9.60 -12.85 -11.12
N PRO A 180 -10.52 -13.84 -11.12
CA PRO A 180 -11.76 -13.73 -11.86
C PRO A 180 -12.71 -12.71 -11.18
N LEU A 181 -13.64 -12.18 -11.96
CA LEU A 181 -14.52 -11.07 -11.59
C LEU A 181 -15.14 -11.19 -10.19
N GLU A 182 -15.73 -12.34 -9.86
CA GLU A 182 -16.48 -12.54 -8.61
C GLU A 182 -15.59 -12.34 -7.36
N HIS A 183 -14.41 -12.97 -7.33
CA HIS A 183 -13.45 -12.86 -6.23
C HIS A 183 -12.80 -11.46 -6.18
N TRP A 184 -12.59 -10.81 -7.34
CA TRP A 184 -12.13 -9.43 -7.37
C TRP A 184 -13.19 -8.45 -6.83
N LEU A 185 -14.46 -8.61 -7.21
CA LEU A 185 -15.56 -7.80 -6.71
C LEU A 185 -15.75 -7.97 -5.20
N GLU A 186 -15.67 -9.19 -4.67
CA GLU A 186 -15.73 -9.46 -3.23
C GLU A 186 -14.62 -8.70 -2.46
N GLN A 187 -13.36 -8.85 -2.90
CA GLN A 187 -12.22 -8.11 -2.34
C GLN A 187 -12.40 -6.59 -2.44
N ALA A 188 -12.89 -6.11 -3.59
CA ALA A 188 -13.06 -4.68 -3.85
C ALA A 188 -14.22 -4.06 -3.05
N ARG A 189 -15.32 -4.79 -2.83
CA ARG A 189 -16.43 -4.36 -1.95
C ARG A 189 -15.97 -4.25 -0.50
N LEU A 190 -15.30 -5.27 0.03
CA LEU A 190 -14.75 -5.25 1.39
C LEU A 190 -13.77 -4.07 1.59
N MET A 191 -12.88 -3.83 0.63
CA MET A 191 -11.97 -2.68 0.67
C MET A 191 -12.71 -1.33 0.65
N VAL A 192 -13.80 -1.21 -0.12
CA VAL A 192 -14.64 0.00 -0.16
C VAL A 192 -15.45 0.18 1.13
N GLU A 193 -15.93 -0.89 1.75
CA GLU A 193 -16.74 -0.83 2.97
C GLU A 193 -15.88 -0.55 4.21
N GLU A 194 -14.80 -1.32 4.42
CA GLU A 194 -14.03 -1.33 5.67
C GLU A 194 -12.83 -0.35 5.69
N SER A 195 -12.41 0.24 4.56
CA SER A 195 -11.31 1.24 4.61
C SER A 195 -11.80 2.60 5.10
N ASP A 196 -11.18 3.17 6.13
CA ASP A 196 -11.39 4.56 6.60
C ASP A 196 -11.02 5.65 5.57
N CYS A 197 -10.33 5.27 4.49
CA CYS A 197 -9.75 6.24 3.56
C CYS A 197 -10.80 6.88 2.63
N SER A 198 -10.51 8.11 2.18
CA SER A 198 -11.43 8.88 1.32
C SER A 198 -11.82 8.15 0.03
N ASP A 199 -13.00 8.47 -0.51
CA ASP A 199 -13.49 7.99 -1.81
C ASP A 199 -12.47 8.11 -2.95
N LYS A 200 -11.68 9.19 -2.95
CA LYS A 200 -10.59 9.42 -3.92
C LYS A 200 -9.52 8.33 -3.86
N GLU A 201 -9.21 7.87 -2.65
CA GLU A 201 -8.23 6.81 -2.36
C GLU A 201 -8.83 5.41 -2.63
N LYS A 202 -10.07 5.14 -2.21
CA LYS A 202 -10.81 3.92 -2.58
C LYS A 202 -10.87 3.75 -4.10
N ARG A 203 -11.26 4.81 -4.82
CA ARG A 203 -11.26 4.88 -6.29
C ARG A 203 -9.87 4.70 -6.91
N ARG A 204 -8.81 5.22 -6.29
CA ARG A 204 -7.42 5.00 -6.74
C ARG A 204 -7.07 3.51 -6.66
N ARG A 205 -7.29 2.88 -5.50
CA ARG A 205 -7.02 1.45 -5.25
C ARG A 205 -7.78 0.55 -6.23
N ILE A 206 -9.04 0.86 -6.53
CA ILE A 206 -9.82 0.19 -7.59
C ILE A 206 -9.11 0.32 -8.93
N MET A 207 -8.86 1.55 -9.43
CA MET A 207 -8.22 1.75 -10.74
C MET A 207 -6.84 1.10 -10.87
N GLU A 208 -6.03 1.10 -9.80
CA GLU A 208 -4.69 0.50 -9.80
C GLU A 208 -4.70 -1.03 -9.85
N SER A 209 -5.81 -1.66 -9.47
CA SER A 209 -6.03 -3.11 -9.62
C SER A 209 -6.60 -3.50 -11.00
N LEU A 210 -7.16 -2.56 -11.75
CA LEU A 210 -7.77 -2.83 -13.05
C LEU A 210 -6.76 -2.80 -14.21
N ARG A 211 -6.93 -3.69 -15.19
CA ARG A 211 -6.17 -3.71 -16.45
C ARG A 211 -7.10 -3.81 -17.67
N GLY A 212 -6.53 -3.74 -18.87
CA GLY A 212 -7.21 -4.10 -20.13
C GLY A 212 -8.61 -3.48 -20.34
N PRO A 213 -9.59 -4.28 -20.79
CA PRO A 213 -10.99 -3.87 -20.90
C PRO A 213 -11.56 -3.25 -19.61
N ALA A 214 -11.33 -3.85 -18.44
CA ALA A 214 -11.92 -3.39 -17.18
C ALA A 214 -11.45 -1.97 -16.78
N LEU A 215 -10.16 -1.67 -16.93
CA LEU A 215 -9.63 -0.32 -16.74
C LEU A 215 -10.21 0.69 -17.75
N SER A 216 -10.54 0.22 -18.96
CA SER A 216 -11.08 1.07 -20.03
C SER A 216 -12.53 1.50 -19.75
N ILE A 217 -13.35 0.62 -19.17
CA ILE A 217 -14.71 0.94 -18.70
C ILE A 217 -14.69 2.07 -17.65
N ILE A 218 -13.82 1.97 -16.63
CA ILE A 218 -13.72 3.00 -15.59
C ILE A 218 -13.13 4.31 -16.12
N LYS A 219 -12.19 4.27 -17.07
CA LYS A 219 -11.72 5.48 -17.75
C LYS A 219 -12.85 6.19 -18.49
N ALA A 220 -13.70 5.46 -19.22
CA ALA A 220 -14.86 6.02 -19.92
C ALA A 220 -15.89 6.62 -18.95
N ALA A 221 -16.28 5.88 -17.90
CA ALA A 221 -17.25 6.34 -16.89
C ALA A 221 -16.80 7.61 -16.12
N ARG A 222 -15.48 7.86 -16.04
CA ARG A 222 -14.91 9.08 -15.46
C ARG A 222 -14.87 10.29 -16.41
N VAL A 223 -15.01 10.09 -17.72
CA VAL A 223 -15.19 11.21 -18.68
C VAL A 223 -16.59 11.80 -18.55
N THR A 224 -17.61 10.96 -18.33
CA THR A 224 -18.99 11.40 -18.07
C THR A 224 -19.21 11.92 -16.66
N THR A 225 -18.46 11.41 -15.67
CA THR A 225 -18.69 11.70 -14.25
C THR A 225 -17.38 12.02 -13.52
N ALA A 226 -17.09 13.31 -13.34
CA ALA A 226 -15.81 13.79 -12.80
C ALA A 226 -15.47 13.25 -11.40
N ASP A 227 -16.48 13.14 -10.50
CA ASP A 227 -16.35 12.51 -9.18
C ASP A 227 -17.14 11.19 -9.07
N LEU A 228 -16.89 10.27 -9.99
CA LEU A 228 -17.43 8.90 -9.97
C LEU A 228 -17.14 8.20 -8.64
N LYS A 229 -18.15 7.90 -7.82
CA LYS A 229 -17.98 7.27 -6.49
C LYS A 229 -17.38 5.85 -6.56
N PRO A 230 -16.74 5.32 -5.50
CA PRO A 230 -16.12 3.99 -5.50
C PRO A 230 -17.13 2.88 -5.83
N GLU A 231 -18.33 2.96 -5.27
CA GLU A 231 -19.41 1.99 -5.45
C GLU A 231 -19.87 1.98 -6.92
N ARG A 232 -20.01 3.18 -7.53
CA ARG A 232 -20.28 3.36 -8.97
C ARG A 232 -19.19 2.76 -9.87
N CYS A 233 -17.95 2.62 -9.38
CA CYS A 233 -16.91 1.91 -10.11
C CYS A 233 -17.12 0.39 -10.06
N LEU A 234 -17.54 -0.15 -8.90
CA LEU A 234 -17.84 -1.58 -8.77
C LEU A 234 -19.10 -1.96 -9.57
N GLU A 235 -20.17 -1.17 -9.47
CA GLU A 235 -21.39 -1.29 -10.29
C GLU A 235 -21.07 -1.30 -11.80
N ALA A 236 -20.18 -0.41 -12.27
CA ALA A 236 -19.79 -0.33 -13.68
C ALA A 236 -18.97 -1.56 -14.16
N ILE A 237 -18.13 -2.14 -13.31
CA ILE A 237 -17.40 -3.39 -13.61
C ILE A 237 -18.35 -4.59 -13.59
N GLU A 238 -19.21 -4.69 -12.59
CA GLU A 238 -20.21 -5.76 -12.47
C GLU A 238 -21.20 -5.77 -13.65
N SER A 239 -21.65 -4.59 -14.09
CA SER A 239 -22.53 -4.41 -15.26
C SER A 239 -21.83 -4.74 -16.60
N ALA A 240 -20.52 -4.49 -16.70
CA ALA A 240 -19.77 -4.71 -17.95
C ALA A 240 -19.21 -6.14 -18.13
N PHE A 241 -18.98 -6.88 -17.04
CA PHE A 241 -18.33 -8.20 -17.08
C PHE A 241 -19.09 -9.32 -16.36
N GLY A 242 -20.11 -8.99 -15.57
CA GLY A 242 -20.93 -9.98 -14.85
C GLY A 242 -21.80 -10.81 -15.79
N SER A 243 -22.32 -11.93 -15.28
CA SER A 243 -23.32 -12.70 -16.03
C SER A 243 -24.54 -11.82 -16.36
N ALA A 244 -25.05 -11.93 -17.59
CA ALA A 244 -26.28 -11.27 -18.02
C ALA A 244 -27.55 -11.91 -17.43
N GLU A 245 -27.43 -13.08 -16.79
CA GLU A 245 -28.56 -13.79 -16.16
C GLU A 245 -29.24 -12.94 -15.08
N SER A 246 -30.55 -12.76 -15.23
CA SER A 246 -31.39 -12.12 -14.24
C SER A 246 -31.54 -12.98 -12.98
N GLY A 247 -31.94 -12.36 -11.87
CA GLY A 247 -32.30 -13.09 -10.65
C GLY A 247 -33.44 -14.10 -10.88
N GLU A 248 -34.35 -13.82 -11.81
CA GLU A 248 -35.47 -14.71 -12.15
C GLU A 248 -34.99 -15.96 -12.91
N GLU A 249 -34.11 -15.82 -13.90
CA GLU A 249 -33.50 -16.94 -14.63
C GLU A 249 -32.65 -17.82 -13.69
N LEU A 250 -31.84 -17.19 -12.83
CA LEU A 250 -31.09 -17.89 -11.79
C LEU A 250 -32.02 -18.62 -10.81
N TYR A 251 -33.17 -18.04 -10.45
CA TYR A 251 -34.15 -18.68 -9.57
C TYR A 251 -34.83 -19.87 -10.25
N ILE A 252 -35.17 -19.76 -11.54
CA ILE A 252 -35.67 -20.88 -12.35
C ILE A 252 -34.62 -22.00 -12.40
N ALA A 253 -33.36 -21.68 -12.71
CA ALA A 253 -32.26 -22.65 -12.71
C ALA A 253 -32.10 -23.33 -11.34
N PHE A 254 -32.12 -22.56 -10.25
CA PHE A 254 -32.13 -23.08 -8.88
C PHE A 254 -33.31 -24.04 -8.61
N ARG A 255 -34.53 -23.68 -9.00
CA ARG A 255 -35.71 -24.56 -8.85
C ARG A 255 -35.69 -25.77 -9.78
N LEU A 256 -34.82 -25.82 -10.79
CA LEU A 256 -34.59 -26.99 -11.64
C LEU A 256 -33.45 -27.90 -11.14
N MET A 257 -32.69 -27.49 -10.12
CA MET A 257 -31.57 -28.30 -9.60
C MET A 257 -32.04 -29.63 -9.01
N GLN A 258 -31.31 -30.69 -9.35
CA GLN A 258 -31.41 -32.04 -8.78
C GLN A 258 -30.01 -32.51 -8.35
N GLN A 259 -29.97 -33.40 -7.36
CA GLN A 259 -28.83 -34.26 -7.08
C GLN A 259 -28.55 -35.12 -8.32
N GLN A 260 -27.28 -35.28 -8.68
CA GLN A 260 -26.89 -36.07 -9.84
C GLN A 260 -26.65 -37.54 -9.43
N PRO A 261 -26.87 -38.52 -10.34
CA PRO A 261 -26.63 -39.91 -10.01
C PRO A 261 -25.21 -40.16 -9.48
N ARG A 262 -25.11 -40.77 -8.29
CA ARG A 262 -23.87 -41.01 -7.50
C ARG A 262 -23.25 -39.78 -6.84
N GLU A 263 -23.86 -38.60 -6.94
CA GLU A 263 -23.47 -37.44 -6.13
C GLU A 263 -23.88 -37.66 -4.67
N LYS A 264 -23.07 -37.20 -3.72
CA LYS A 264 -23.45 -37.21 -2.30
C LYS A 264 -24.41 -36.05 -2.01
N LEU A 265 -25.39 -36.25 -1.13
CA LEU A 265 -26.28 -35.19 -0.66
C LEU A 265 -25.53 -33.96 -0.12
N SER A 266 -24.35 -34.16 0.48
CA SER A 266 -23.46 -33.09 0.94
C SER A 266 -22.90 -32.21 -0.19
N ASP A 267 -22.73 -32.76 -1.39
CA ASP A 267 -22.15 -32.06 -2.54
C ASP A 267 -23.26 -31.43 -3.39
N PHE A 268 -24.43 -32.07 -3.50
CA PHE A 268 -25.65 -31.43 -4.00
C PHE A 268 -25.99 -30.18 -3.17
N LEU A 269 -25.97 -30.28 -1.83
CA LEU A 269 -26.22 -29.15 -0.94
C LEU A 269 -25.24 -27.99 -1.16
N LYS A 270 -23.94 -28.26 -1.34
CA LYS A 270 -22.95 -27.20 -1.66
C LYS A 270 -23.32 -26.45 -2.94
N ARG A 271 -23.68 -27.17 -4.02
CA ARG A 271 -24.13 -26.54 -5.27
C ARG A 271 -25.41 -25.74 -5.06
N LEU A 272 -26.35 -26.27 -4.26
CA LEU A 272 -27.64 -25.64 -3.96
C LEU A 272 -27.47 -24.32 -3.20
N GLU A 273 -26.58 -24.26 -2.20
CA GLU A 273 -26.24 -23.02 -1.49
C GLU A 273 -25.51 -21.99 -2.37
N GLN A 274 -24.63 -22.44 -3.26
CA GLN A 274 -23.94 -21.57 -4.21
C GLN A 274 -24.93 -20.93 -5.20
N ALA A 275 -25.88 -21.71 -5.73
CA ALA A 275 -26.93 -21.20 -6.58
C ALA A 275 -27.89 -20.25 -5.82
N LEU A 276 -28.33 -20.63 -4.61
CA LEU A 276 -29.21 -19.80 -3.79
C LEU A 276 -28.59 -18.44 -3.45
N THR A 277 -27.29 -18.42 -3.13
CA THR A 277 -26.53 -17.18 -2.89
C THR A 277 -26.59 -16.26 -4.10
N LYS A 278 -26.32 -16.78 -5.31
CA LYS A 278 -26.39 -16.00 -6.56
C LYS A 278 -27.79 -15.45 -6.85
N VAL A 279 -28.83 -16.25 -6.62
CA VAL A 279 -30.23 -15.80 -6.77
C VAL A 279 -30.54 -14.59 -5.87
N ILE A 280 -30.11 -14.64 -4.61
CA ILE A 280 -30.33 -13.57 -3.64
C ILE A 280 -29.51 -12.31 -4.02
N GLN A 281 -28.24 -12.48 -4.38
CA GLN A 281 -27.37 -11.39 -4.86
C GLN A 281 -27.93 -10.67 -6.10
N ARG A 282 -28.57 -11.42 -7.01
CA ARG A 282 -29.24 -10.88 -8.21
C ARG A 282 -30.73 -10.54 -7.99
N GLY A 283 -31.20 -10.48 -6.74
CA GLY A 283 -32.54 -10.02 -6.39
C GLY A 283 -33.70 -10.97 -6.73
N GLY A 284 -33.44 -12.17 -7.26
CA GLY A 284 -34.46 -13.15 -7.63
C GLY A 284 -35.17 -13.82 -6.45
N LEU A 285 -34.63 -13.65 -5.24
CA LEU A 285 -35.27 -14.09 -3.99
C LEU A 285 -34.86 -13.17 -2.84
N SER A 286 -35.82 -12.81 -1.98
CA SER A 286 -35.52 -12.05 -0.77
C SER A 286 -34.86 -12.92 0.32
N VAL A 287 -33.94 -12.33 1.08
CA VAL A 287 -33.24 -12.99 2.21
C VAL A 287 -34.23 -13.64 3.20
N ALA A 288 -35.36 -13.00 3.46
CA ALA A 288 -36.42 -13.51 4.33
C ALA A 288 -37.07 -14.82 3.83
N ALA A 289 -37.07 -15.08 2.52
CA ALA A 289 -37.59 -16.31 1.93
C ALA A 289 -36.53 -17.42 1.78
N ALA A 290 -35.24 -17.07 1.81
CA ALA A 290 -34.10 -17.95 1.53
C ALA A 290 -34.14 -19.26 2.34
N ASN A 291 -34.30 -19.17 3.67
CA ASN A 291 -34.28 -20.35 4.55
C ASN A 291 -35.40 -21.36 4.24
N ARG A 292 -36.58 -20.88 3.83
CA ARG A 292 -37.71 -21.75 3.45
C ARG A 292 -37.44 -22.41 2.10
N VAL A 293 -37.06 -21.62 1.11
CA VAL A 293 -36.80 -22.06 -0.27
C VAL A 293 -35.62 -23.03 -0.36
N ARG A 294 -34.58 -22.85 0.48
CA ARG A 294 -33.49 -23.83 0.69
C ARG A 294 -34.04 -25.21 1.02
N VAL A 295 -34.87 -25.31 2.06
CA VAL A 295 -35.41 -26.59 2.54
C VAL A 295 -36.38 -27.20 1.53
N GLU A 296 -37.26 -26.38 0.93
CA GLU A 296 -38.15 -26.81 -0.16
C GLU A 296 -37.37 -27.47 -1.30
N GLN A 297 -36.31 -26.83 -1.82
CA GLN A 297 -35.59 -27.31 -2.98
C GLN A 297 -34.59 -28.43 -2.64
N LEU A 298 -34.05 -28.48 -1.43
CA LEU A 298 -33.25 -29.62 -0.96
C LEU A 298 -34.10 -30.89 -0.91
N LEU A 299 -35.30 -30.83 -0.31
CA LEU A 299 -36.23 -31.96 -0.23
C LEU A 299 -36.78 -32.36 -1.61
N ARG A 300 -37.00 -31.41 -2.51
CA ARG A 300 -37.48 -31.65 -3.89
C ARG A 300 -36.38 -32.08 -4.87
N GLY A 301 -35.11 -31.85 -4.53
CA GLY A 301 -33.98 -32.09 -5.41
C GLY A 301 -33.07 -33.26 -5.02
N ALA A 302 -33.15 -33.76 -3.79
CA ALA A 302 -32.37 -34.90 -3.36
C ALA A 302 -32.88 -36.21 -3.99
N GLU A 303 -31.95 -37.11 -4.35
CA GLU A 303 -32.29 -38.47 -4.75
C GLU A 303 -32.80 -39.25 -3.53
N ILE A 304 -34.12 -39.52 -3.47
CA ILE A 304 -34.69 -40.45 -2.49
C ILE A 304 -34.07 -41.83 -2.75
N HIS A 305 -33.28 -42.32 -1.80
CA HIS A 305 -32.68 -43.64 -1.87
C HIS A 305 -33.78 -44.69 -1.59
N SER A 306 -34.32 -45.28 -2.65
CA SER A 306 -35.33 -46.35 -2.64
C SER A 306 -34.71 -47.74 -2.77
#